data_AF-A0A3D1F064-F1
#
_entry.id   AF-A0A3D1F064-F1
#
_cell.length_a   1.000
_cell.length_b   1.000
_cell.length_c   1.000
_cell.angle_alpha   90.00
_cell.angle_beta   90.00
_cell.angle_gamma   90.00
#
_symmetry.space_group_name_H-M   'P 1'
#
loop_
_entity.id
_entity.type
_entity.pdbx_description
1 polymer ?
#
loop_
_entity_poly.entity_id
_entity_poly.type
_entity_poly.pdbx_seq_one_letter_code
_entity_poly.pdbx_strand_id
1 'polypeptide(L)'
;MAIPSRPGQSRLSPTNQQQELTHMQATSIKPFVLLLLILFVSLSACSNSQHVKVTLPAKSTDIQLVNRLNDQALLKLKNEQPQQASEYLKQAIAANPQSSRSHNNLGKVYYQLKQYSDALNMFRKAIELDTNNSPQPHNNIAMVYERADKHALAIEHYTLAHDIEPDNIIYTANLARAMHHRGDRDAKLIAMLEEITLKDARPDWQHWASTQKAMLLADGIGE
;
A
#
# COMPACT_ATOMS: atom_id res chain seq x y z
N MET A 1 -9.49 66.88 -22.71
CA MET A 1 -8.08 66.70 -23.15
C MET A 1 -8.04 65.45 -24.01
N ALA A 2 -7.54 65.61 -25.23
CA ALA A 2 -7.71 64.69 -26.36
C ALA A 2 -6.82 63.43 -26.28
N ILE A 3 -7.34 62.34 -26.83
CA ILE A 3 -6.63 61.10 -27.16
C ILE A 3 -5.88 61.27 -28.49
N PRO A 4 -4.68 60.70 -28.65
CA PRO A 4 -4.22 60.14 -29.92
C PRO A 4 -3.84 58.65 -29.73
N SER A 5 -4.51 57.69 -30.35
CA SER A 5 -4.40 57.25 -31.75
C SER A 5 -2.98 56.85 -32.17
N ARG A 6 -2.71 55.54 -32.27
CA ARG A 6 -1.63 54.99 -33.12
C ARG A 6 -2.22 54.00 -34.14
N PRO A 7 -1.76 54.01 -35.40
CA PRO A 7 -2.38 53.30 -36.52
C PRO A 7 -1.69 51.97 -36.84
N GLY A 8 -2.36 51.16 -37.67
CA GLY A 8 -1.69 50.36 -38.71
C GLY A 8 -1.88 48.85 -38.62
N GLN A 9 -2.90 48.35 -39.32
CA GLN A 9 -3.14 46.95 -39.66
C GLN A 9 -2.30 46.49 -40.87
N SER A 10 -2.01 45.18 -40.95
CA SER A 10 -2.07 44.38 -42.19
C SER A 10 -2.00 42.88 -41.81
N ARG A 11 -3.12 42.13 -41.79
CA ARG A 11 -3.77 41.39 -42.91
C ARG A 11 -2.83 40.29 -43.46
N LEU A 12 -3.18 38.99 -43.43
CA LEU A 12 -4.10 38.31 -44.36
C LEU A 12 -4.45 36.87 -43.91
N SER A 13 -5.61 36.44 -44.39
CA SER A 13 -6.40 35.23 -44.11
C SER A 13 -6.03 34.01 -44.99
N PRO A 14 -6.70 32.84 -44.81
CA PRO A 14 -6.23 31.49 -45.17
C PRO A 14 -6.72 31.01 -46.55
N THR A 15 -6.01 30.09 -47.20
CA THR A 15 -6.61 29.19 -48.22
C THR A 15 -5.70 28.03 -48.64
N ASN A 16 -6.36 26.88 -48.90
CA ASN A 16 -5.99 25.78 -49.80
C ASN A 16 -4.84 24.82 -49.41
N GLN A 17 -5.19 23.55 -49.20
CA GLN A 17 -4.99 22.51 -50.23
C GLN A 17 -5.53 21.13 -49.76
N GLN A 18 -6.78 20.85 -50.12
CA GLN A 18 -7.19 19.50 -50.53
C GLN A 18 -7.13 19.49 -52.05
N GLN A 19 -6.33 18.60 -52.64
CA GLN A 19 -6.46 17.96 -53.97
C GLN A 19 -5.07 17.55 -54.44
N GLU A 20 -4.76 16.26 -54.31
CA GLU A 20 -4.06 15.53 -55.37
C GLU A 20 -4.43 14.05 -55.26
N LEU A 21 -5.28 13.65 -56.20
CA LEU A 21 -5.70 12.29 -56.50
C LEU A 21 -4.77 11.75 -57.57
N THR A 22 -4.53 10.43 -57.53
CA THR A 22 -4.05 9.54 -58.60
C THR A 22 -2.55 9.52 -58.93
N HIS A 23 -1.91 8.37 -58.65
CA HIS A 23 -1.29 7.54 -59.68
C HIS A 23 -1.27 6.07 -59.23
N MET A 24 -1.84 5.20 -60.07
CA MET A 24 -1.73 3.73 -60.05
C MET A 24 -0.26 3.28 -59.96
N GLN A 25 0.01 2.12 -59.32
CA GLN A 25 0.49 0.91 -60.00
C GLN A 25 0.29 -0.33 -59.11
N ALA A 26 -0.19 -1.41 -59.75
CA ALA A 26 -0.48 -2.70 -59.19
C ALA A 26 0.76 -3.62 -59.21
N THR A 27 0.97 -4.42 -58.16
CA THR A 27 1.85 -5.60 -58.20
C THR A 27 1.27 -6.77 -57.40
N SER A 28 0.61 -7.67 -58.12
CA SER A 28 0.73 -9.15 -58.09
C SER A 28 0.85 -9.86 -56.72
N ILE A 29 -0.28 -10.32 -56.19
CA ILE A 29 -0.35 -11.40 -55.18
C ILE A 29 -0.48 -12.75 -55.93
N LYS A 30 0.47 -13.67 -55.71
CA LYS A 30 0.57 -14.98 -56.40
C LYS A 30 -0.58 -15.95 -56.00
N PRO A 31 -1.07 -16.80 -56.92
CA PRO A 31 -2.26 -17.64 -56.73
C PRO A 31 -1.90 -19.03 -56.17
N PHE A 32 -1.57 -19.12 -54.87
CA PHE A 32 -1.30 -20.43 -54.24
C PHE A 32 -2.04 -20.69 -52.92
N VAL A 33 -2.96 -19.82 -52.50
CA VAL A 33 -3.70 -20.01 -51.24
C VAL A 33 -5.18 -20.34 -51.48
N LEU A 34 -5.60 -20.49 -52.73
CA LEU A 34 -6.97 -20.85 -53.14
C LEU A 34 -7.14 -22.35 -53.40
N LEU A 35 -6.61 -23.20 -52.53
CA LEU A 35 -6.90 -24.64 -52.58
C LEU A 35 -6.73 -25.29 -51.21
N LEU A 36 -7.60 -24.94 -50.25
CA LEU A 36 -7.94 -25.78 -49.08
C LEU A 36 -9.03 -25.12 -48.22
N LEU A 37 -10.04 -24.55 -48.86
CA LEU A 37 -11.36 -24.46 -48.25
C LEU A 37 -12.10 -25.75 -48.65
N ILE A 38 -12.72 -26.40 -47.67
CA ILE A 38 -13.73 -27.45 -47.80
C ILE A 38 -13.19 -28.89 -47.75
N LEU A 39 -12.88 -29.35 -46.53
CA LEU A 39 -13.33 -30.67 -46.07
C LEU A 39 -14.12 -30.44 -44.77
N PHE A 40 -15.41 -30.73 -44.87
CA PHE A 40 -16.47 -30.45 -43.92
C PHE A 40 -16.35 -31.28 -42.62
N VAL A 41 -16.55 -30.59 -41.48
CA VAL A 41 -17.50 -30.91 -40.41
C VAL A 41 -17.48 -32.32 -39.78
N SER A 42 -17.07 -32.40 -38.51
CA SER A 42 -17.97 -32.90 -37.44
C SER A 42 -17.48 -32.55 -36.02
N LEU A 43 -18.39 -31.90 -35.30
CA LEU A 43 -18.74 -32.00 -33.88
C LEU A 43 -17.64 -32.12 -32.79
N SER A 44 -17.73 -31.13 -31.88
CA SER A 44 -17.68 -31.28 -30.42
C SER A 44 -16.33 -31.50 -29.73
N ALA A 45 -15.79 -30.41 -29.16
CA ALA A 45 -15.34 -30.40 -27.76
C ALA A 45 -14.98 -28.96 -27.33
N CYS A 46 -15.40 -28.61 -26.11
CA CYS A 46 -15.20 -27.33 -25.44
C CYS A 46 -13.79 -26.77 -25.61
N SER A 47 -13.68 -25.47 -25.95
CA SER A 47 -12.43 -24.72 -25.78
C SER A 47 -12.17 -24.52 -24.29
N ASN A 48 -11.51 -25.50 -23.69
CA ASN A 48 -10.82 -25.39 -22.41
C ASN A 48 -9.64 -24.43 -22.61
N SER A 49 -9.83 -23.14 -22.32
CA SER A 49 -8.73 -22.20 -22.21
C SER A 49 -7.92 -22.55 -20.96
N GLN A 50 -7.00 -23.51 -21.10
CA GLN A 50 -5.94 -23.74 -20.14
C GLN A 50 -5.06 -22.49 -20.16
N HIS A 51 -5.35 -21.55 -19.27
CA HIS A 51 -4.27 -20.80 -18.66
C HIS A 51 -3.37 -21.83 -17.99
N VAL A 52 -2.31 -22.23 -18.68
CA VAL A 52 -1.19 -22.94 -18.06
C VAL A 52 -0.60 -21.94 -17.07
N LYS A 53 -1.10 -21.96 -15.83
CA LYS A 53 -0.34 -21.47 -14.69
C LYS A 53 0.94 -22.28 -14.72
N VAL A 54 2.03 -21.62 -15.09
CA VAL A 54 3.37 -22.13 -14.82
C VAL A 54 3.49 -22.12 -13.30
N THR A 55 2.97 -23.17 -12.68
CA THR A 55 3.23 -23.46 -11.27
C THR A 55 4.65 -23.98 -11.25
N LEU A 56 5.61 -23.06 -11.05
CA LEU A 56 6.94 -23.45 -10.58
C LEU A 56 6.70 -24.42 -9.41
N PRO A 57 7.38 -25.57 -9.35
CA PRO A 57 7.20 -26.51 -8.25
C PRO A 57 7.46 -25.72 -6.97
N ALA A 58 6.41 -25.58 -6.15
CA ALA A 58 6.52 -24.94 -4.85
C ALA A 58 7.59 -25.72 -4.09
N LYS A 59 8.79 -25.13 -4.00
CA LYS A 59 9.88 -25.64 -3.17
C LYS A 59 9.22 -25.90 -1.81
N SER A 60 9.20 -27.17 -1.40
CA SER A 60 8.38 -27.66 -0.30
C SER A 60 8.40 -26.68 0.86
N THR A 61 7.26 -26.04 1.12
CA THR A 61 7.11 -25.00 2.13
C THR A 61 7.30 -25.60 3.51
N ASP A 62 8.49 -25.45 4.10
CA ASP A 62 8.72 -25.87 5.48
C ASP A 62 8.13 -24.81 6.44
N ILE A 63 6.81 -24.88 6.63
CA ILE A 63 6.06 -23.98 7.51
C ILE A 63 6.62 -24.01 8.93
N GLN A 64 7.06 -25.18 9.41
CA GLN A 64 7.61 -25.32 10.76
C GLN A 64 8.95 -24.59 10.89
N LEU A 65 9.84 -24.73 9.90
CA LEU A 65 11.09 -23.98 9.84
C LEU A 65 10.83 -22.48 9.79
N VAL A 66 9.89 -22.02 8.96
CA VAL A 66 9.50 -20.60 8.87
C VAL A 66 9.03 -20.07 10.23
N ASN A 67 8.20 -20.83 10.95
CA ASN A 67 7.73 -20.44 12.27
C ASN A 67 8.88 -20.36 13.28
N ARG A 68 9.75 -21.38 13.36
CA ARG A 68 10.92 -21.35 14.25
C ARG A 68 11.85 -20.18 13.96
N LEU A 69 12.13 -19.90 12.68
CA LEU A 69 13.00 -18.79 12.28
C LEU A 69 12.36 -17.43 12.64
N ASN A 70 11.05 -17.27 12.47
CA ASN A 70 10.34 -16.08 12.94
C ASN A 70 10.46 -15.89 14.45
N ASP A 71 10.24 -16.95 15.22
CA ASP A 71 10.29 -16.88 16.68
C ASP A 71 11.72 -16.59 17.18
N GLN A 72 12.74 -17.18 16.54
CA GLN A 72 14.14 -16.84 16.79
C GLN A 72 14.44 -15.37 16.48
N ALA A 73 13.94 -14.84 15.36
CA ALA A 73 14.12 -13.44 15.02
C ALA A 73 13.47 -12.50 16.05
N LEU A 74 12.26 -12.82 16.51
CA LEU A 74 11.58 -12.05 17.56
C LEU A 74 12.37 -12.06 18.88
N LEU A 75 12.97 -13.19 19.25
CA LEU A 75 13.86 -13.27 20.41
C LEU A 75 15.12 -12.40 20.24
N LYS A 76 15.71 -12.38 19.05
CA LYS A 76 16.86 -11.51 18.73
C LYS A 76 16.49 -10.04 18.79
N LEU A 77 15.30 -9.65 18.34
CA LEU A 77 14.82 -8.27 18.49
C LEU A 77 14.63 -7.88 19.95
N LYS A 78 14.09 -8.79 20.78
CA LYS A 78 13.95 -8.56 22.22
C LYS A 78 15.30 -8.34 22.92
N ASN A 79 16.34 -8.99 22.42
CA ASN A 79 17.71 -8.86 22.93
C ASN A 79 18.50 -7.75 22.24
N GLU A 80 17.84 -6.82 21.55
CA GLU A 80 18.47 -5.68 20.86
C GLU A 80 19.52 -6.11 19.80
N GLN A 81 19.30 -7.25 19.16
CA GLN A 81 20.16 -7.81 18.11
C GLN A 81 19.46 -7.77 16.73
N PRO A 82 19.14 -6.59 16.17
CA PRO A 82 18.34 -6.49 14.95
C PRO A 82 19.04 -7.07 13.71
N GLN A 83 20.37 -7.01 13.62
CA GLN A 83 21.10 -7.62 12.51
C GLN A 83 20.90 -9.14 12.47
N GLN A 84 21.04 -9.82 13.62
CA GLN A 84 20.82 -11.27 13.71
C GLN A 84 19.35 -11.62 13.43
N ALA A 85 18.40 -10.81 13.90
CA ALA A 85 16.99 -11.00 13.58
C ALA A 85 16.73 -10.93 12.07
N SER A 86 17.36 -9.98 11.38
CA SER A 86 17.24 -9.84 9.92
C SER A 86 17.70 -11.09 9.18
N GLU A 87 18.80 -11.73 9.63
CA GLU A 87 19.33 -12.94 9.01
C GLU A 87 18.38 -14.14 9.15
N TYR A 88 17.80 -14.34 10.34
CA TYR A 88 16.78 -15.37 10.53
C TYR A 88 15.54 -15.14 9.66
N LEU A 89 15.10 -13.88 9.51
CA LEU A 89 13.92 -13.56 8.70
C LEU A 89 14.19 -13.70 7.19
N LYS A 90 15.39 -13.36 6.72
CA LYS A 90 15.81 -13.65 5.35
C LYS A 90 15.82 -15.15 5.08
N GLN A 91 16.31 -15.96 6.02
CA GLN A 91 16.22 -17.43 5.92
C GLN A 91 14.77 -17.91 5.90
N ALA A 92 13.89 -17.31 6.72
CA ALA A 92 12.46 -17.65 6.74
C ALA A 92 11.79 -17.34 5.39
N ILE A 93 12.10 -16.18 4.79
CA ILE A 93 11.61 -15.80 3.47
C ILE A 93 12.19 -16.71 2.38
N ALA A 94 13.46 -17.12 2.48
CA ALA A 94 14.05 -18.07 1.54
C ALA A 94 13.39 -19.46 1.61
N ALA A 95 12.96 -19.89 2.81
CA ALA A 95 12.23 -21.13 3.03
C ALA A 95 10.76 -21.03 2.55
N ASN A 96 10.11 -19.88 2.75
CA ASN A 96 8.79 -19.59 2.20
C ASN A 96 8.65 -18.12 1.79
N PRO A 97 8.79 -17.80 0.49
CA PRO A 97 8.66 -16.44 -0.01
C PRO A 97 7.27 -15.82 0.18
N GLN A 98 6.24 -16.65 0.39
CA GLN A 98 4.84 -16.24 0.56
C GLN A 98 4.45 -15.99 2.02
N SER A 99 5.40 -16.08 2.96
CA SER A 99 5.13 -15.83 4.38
C SER A 99 4.94 -14.33 4.65
N SER A 100 3.69 -13.85 4.62
CA SER A 100 3.33 -12.48 5.00
C SER A 100 3.90 -12.09 6.37
N ARG A 101 3.81 -12.98 7.37
CA ARG A 101 4.37 -12.78 8.72
C ARG A 101 5.88 -12.51 8.68
N SER A 102 6.63 -13.26 7.86
CA SER A 102 8.09 -13.08 7.75
C SER A 102 8.45 -11.73 7.13
N HIS A 103 7.73 -11.30 6.08
CA HIS A 103 7.92 -9.98 5.48
C HIS A 103 7.58 -8.86 6.47
N ASN A 104 6.45 -8.97 7.19
CA ASN A 104 6.08 -7.99 8.22
C ASN A 104 7.14 -7.91 9.34
N ASN A 105 7.62 -9.04 9.82
CA ASN A 105 8.66 -9.06 10.84
C ASN A 105 9.99 -8.46 10.33
N LEU A 106 10.38 -8.72 9.08
CA LEU A 106 11.58 -8.13 8.50
C LEU A 106 11.44 -6.61 8.34
N GLY A 107 10.24 -6.14 7.97
CA GLY A 107 9.93 -4.71 7.97
C GLY A 107 10.10 -4.07 9.34
N LYS A 108 9.68 -4.74 10.43
CA LYS A 108 9.90 -4.26 11.81
C LYS A 108 11.40 -4.14 12.14
N VAL A 109 12.21 -5.10 11.68
CA VAL A 109 13.67 -5.03 11.85
C VAL A 109 14.25 -3.82 11.13
N TYR A 110 13.89 -3.63 9.86
CA TYR A 110 14.35 -2.47 9.09
C TYR A 110 13.90 -1.14 9.70
N TYR A 111 12.68 -1.08 10.24
CA TYR A 111 12.20 0.09 10.98
C TYR A 111 13.08 0.39 12.21
N GLN A 112 13.44 -0.61 13.02
CA GLN A 112 14.34 -0.43 14.17
C GLN A 112 15.74 0.01 13.74
N LEU A 113 16.22 -0.48 12.60
CA LEU A 113 17.48 -0.06 11.97
C LEU A 113 17.39 1.32 11.29
N LYS A 114 16.24 2.00 11.36
CA LYS A 114 15.95 3.28 10.70
C LYS A 114 16.05 3.22 9.16
N GLN A 115 15.97 2.03 8.59
CA GLN A 115 15.94 1.77 7.15
C GLN A 115 14.48 1.85 6.66
N TYR A 116 13.93 3.05 6.68
CA TYR A 116 12.48 3.28 6.48
C TYR A 116 11.96 2.87 5.10
N SER A 117 12.75 3.05 4.04
CA SER A 117 12.37 2.62 2.70
C SER A 117 12.23 1.10 2.61
N ASP A 118 13.19 0.36 3.15
CA ASP A 118 13.16 -1.10 3.17
C ASP A 118 12.03 -1.63 4.05
N ALA A 119 11.78 -0.96 5.19
CA ALA A 119 10.65 -1.27 6.05
C ALA A 119 9.31 -1.16 5.30
N LEU A 120 9.06 -0.05 4.60
CA LEU A 120 7.85 0.14 3.79
C LEU A 120 7.70 -0.94 2.70
N ASN A 121 8.79 -1.27 2.01
CA ASN A 121 8.78 -2.32 0.99
C ASN A 121 8.34 -3.67 1.58
N MET A 122 8.90 -4.04 2.73
CA MET A 122 8.55 -5.30 3.39
C MET A 122 7.14 -5.31 3.97
N PHE A 123 6.65 -4.22 4.55
CA PHE A 123 5.27 -4.15 5.03
C PHE A 123 4.26 -4.20 3.88
N ARG A 124 4.52 -3.52 2.77
CA ARG A 124 3.69 -3.61 1.55
C ARG A 124 3.66 -5.03 1.00
N LYS A 125 4.82 -5.71 1.00
CA LYS A 125 4.88 -7.12 0.59
C LYS A 125 4.08 -8.02 1.53
N ALA A 126 4.11 -7.75 2.83
CA ALA A 126 3.28 -8.47 3.79
C ALA A 126 1.79 -8.31 3.49
N ILE A 127 1.32 -7.09 3.19
CA ILE A 127 -0.08 -6.82 2.80
C ILE A 127 -0.44 -7.56 1.51
N GLU A 128 0.41 -7.50 0.47
CA GLU A 128 0.18 -8.18 -0.81
C GLU A 128 0.01 -9.69 -0.66
N LEU A 129 0.74 -10.29 0.29
CA LEU A 129 0.75 -11.72 0.54
C LEU A 129 -0.27 -12.17 1.60
N ASP A 130 -0.93 -11.23 2.27
CA ASP A 130 -1.84 -11.55 3.37
C ASP A 130 -3.25 -11.87 2.87
N THR A 131 -3.68 -13.11 3.12
CA THR A 131 -5.04 -13.55 2.79
C THR A 131 -6.06 -13.25 3.89
N ASN A 132 -5.60 -12.86 5.09
CA ASN A 132 -6.43 -12.73 6.28
C ASN A 132 -6.63 -11.28 6.73
N ASN A 133 -6.14 -10.32 5.94
CA ASN A 133 -6.31 -8.88 6.19
C ASN A 133 -5.84 -8.46 7.60
N SER A 134 -4.58 -8.76 7.93
CA SER A 134 -3.98 -8.48 9.23
C SER A 134 -3.77 -6.97 9.41
N PRO A 135 -4.06 -6.40 10.60
CA PRO A 135 -3.91 -4.96 10.84
C PRO A 135 -2.46 -4.50 11.05
N GLN A 136 -1.57 -5.41 11.49
CA GLN A 136 -0.21 -5.05 11.93
C GLN A 136 0.64 -4.38 10.84
N PRO A 137 0.65 -4.84 9.57
CA PRO A 137 1.40 -4.17 8.51
C PRO A 137 0.95 -2.72 8.27
N HIS A 138 -0.36 -2.43 8.34
CA HIS A 138 -0.88 -1.08 8.22
C HIS A 138 -0.41 -0.20 9.39
N ASN A 139 -0.56 -0.68 10.63
CA ASN A 139 -0.04 0.02 11.80
C ASN A 139 1.47 0.30 11.68
N ASN A 140 2.24 -0.65 11.15
CA ASN A 140 3.69 -0.49 11.00
C ASN A 140 4.07 0.50 9.87
N ILE A 141 3.33 0.52 8.76
CA ILE A 141 3.50 1.55 7.71
C ILE A 141 3.19 2.94 8.28
N ALA A 142 2.13 3.07 9.07
CA ALA A 142 1.77 4.32 9.72
C ALA A 142 2.89 4.82 10.64
N MET A 143 3.51 3.93 11.43
CA MET A 143 4.69 4.27 12.25
C MET A 143 5.84 4.82 11.41
N VAL A 144 6.09 4.27 10.20
CA VAL A 144 7.13 4.81 9.31
C VAL A 144 6.78 6.22 8.85
N TYR A 145 5.54 6.46 8.42
CA TYR A 145 5.12 7.78 7.98
C TYR A 145 5.14 8.81 9.11
N GLU A 146 4.80 8.40 10.32
CA GLU A 146 4.87 9.26 11.48
C GLU A 146 6.31 9.66 11.82
N ARG A 147 7.29 8.76 11.68
CA ARG A 147 8.71 9.13 11.81
C ARG A 147 9.22 10.08 10.73
N ALA A 148 8.46 10.24 9.66
CA ALA A 148 8.72 11.21 8.61
C ALA A 148 7.82 12.46 8.72
N ASP A 149 7.12 12.66 9.84
CA ASP A 149 6.16 13.74 10.09
C ASP A 149 5.02 13.83 9.04
N LYS A 150 4.76 12.73 8.34
CA LYS A 150 3.68 12.61 7.35
C LYS A 150 2.38 12.17 8.03
N HIS A 151 1.89 12.97 8.97
CA HIS A 151 0.79 12.58 9.85
C HIS A 151 -0.50 12.20 9.09
N ALA A 152 -0.82 12.86 7.97
CA ALA A 152 -1.99 12.50 7.16
C ALA A 152 -1.91 11.06 6.62
N LEU A 153 -0.76 10.64 6.10
CA LEU A 153 -0.55 9.25 5.62
C LEU A 153 -0.48 8.25 6.78
N ALA A 154 0.05 8.67 7.93
CA ALA A 154 0.03 7.84 9.13
C ALA A 154 -1.41 7.56 9.58
N ILE A 155 -2.26 8.60 9.63
CA ILE A 155 -3.67 8.49 10.01
C ILE A 155 -4.44 7.57 9.06
N GLU A 156 -4.20 7.65 7.75
CA GLU A 156 -4.83 6.74 6.77
C GLU A 156 -4.56 5.28 7.13
N HIS A 157 -3.30 4.92 7.35
CA HIS A 157 -2.92 3.55 7.66
C HIS A 157 -3.27 3.12 9.11
N TYR A 158 -3.21 4.03 10.09
CA TYR A 158 -3.71 3.73 11.43
C TYR A 158 -5.21 3.51 11.44
N THR A 159 -5.97 4.26 10.63
CA THR A 159 -7.41 4.05 10.44
C THR A 159 -7.67 2.66 9.86
N LEU A 160 -6.94 2.24 8.82
CA LEU A 160 -7.06 0.89 8.29
C LEU A 160 -6.81 -0.19 9.35
N ALA A 161 -5.77 -0.03 10.18
CA ALA A 161 -5.49 -0.99 11.25
C ALA A 161 -6.59 -1.02 12.32
N HIS A 162 -7.11 0.15 12.70
CA HIS A 162 -8.22 0.27 13.66
C HIS A 162 -9.53 -0.30 13.09
N ASP A 163 -9.87 -0.05 11.83
CA ASP A 163 -11.09 -0.57 11.22
C ASP A 163 -11.10 -2.10 11.11
N ILE A 164 -9.91 -2.72 10.97
CA ILE A 164 -9.75 -4.18 10.95
C ILE A 164 -9.92 -4.78 12.35
N GLU A 165 -9.38 -4.14 13.38
CA GLU A 165 -9.44 -4.62 14.77
C GLU A 165 -9.81 -3.46 15.72
N PRO A 166 -11.09 -3.04 15.74
CA PRO A 166 -11.52 -1.81 16.42
C PRO A 166 -11.39 -1.88 17.95
N ASP A 167 -11.44 -3.09 18.51
CA ASP A 167 -11.28 -3.31 19.96
C ASP A 167 -9.82 -3.29 20.42
N ASN A 168 -8.86 -3.19 19.49
CA ASN A 168 -7.44 -3.13 19.84
C ASN A 168 -7.04 -1.71 20.27
N ILE A 169 -6.97 -1.52 21.59
CA ILE A 169 -6.66 -0.22 22.20
C ILE A 169 -5.33 0.38 21.73
N ILE A 170 -4.36 -0.45 21.31
CA ILE A 170 -3.08 0.03 20.78
C ILE A 170 -3.26 0.73 19.44
N TYR A 171 -4.14 0.25 18.56
CA TYR A 171 -4.42 0.91 17.28
C TYR A 171 -5.22 2.20 17.47
N THR A 172 -6.21 2.19 18.38
CA THR A 172 -6.92 3.42 18.79
C THR A 172 -5.95 4.46 19.33
N ALA A 173 -5.05 4.06 20.23
CA ALA A 173 -4.02 4.92 20.81
C ALA A 173 -3.07 5.51 19.77
N ASN A 174 -2.61 4.70 18.82
CA ASN A 174 -1.74 5.16 17.75
C ASN A 174 -2.44 6.13 16.80
N LEU A 175 -3.69 5.86 16.44
CA LEU A 175 -4.50 6.74 15.61
C LEU A 175 -4.76 8.09 16.30
N ALA A 176 -5.21 8.06 17.55
CA ALA A 176 -5.46 9.28 18.34
C ALA A 176 -4.20 10.14 18.47
N ARG A 177 -3.05 9.52 18.72
CA ARG A 177 -1.75 10.22 18.80
C ARG A 177 -1.37 10.86 17.47
N ALA A 178 -1.56 10.16 16.35
CA ALA A 178 -1.27 10.72 15.03
C ALA A 178 -2.22 11.87 14.66
N MET A 179 -3.51 11.75 14.98
CA MET A 179 -4.50 12.83 14.85
C MET A 179 -4.11 14.05 15.68
N HIS A 180 -3.72 13.84 16.94
CA HIS A 180 -3.21 14.90 17.81
C HIS A 180 -1.95 15.58 17.23
N HIS A 181 -0.96 14.81 16.74
CA HIS A 181 0.24 15.39 16.10
C HIS A 181 -0.07 16.20 14.83
N ARG A 182 -1.10 15.82 14.07
CA ARG A 182 -1.58 16.61 12.93
C ARG A 182 -2.28 17.91 13.36
N GLY A 183 -2.72 18.00 14.61
CA GLY A 183 -3.51 19.10 15.14
C GLY A 183 -5.01 18.92 14.92
N ASP A 184 -5.49 17.69 14.72
CA ASP A 184 -6.91 17.41 14.63
C ASP A 184 -7.59 17.69 15.98
N ARG A 185 -8.74 18.36 15.93
CA ARG A 185 -9.49 18.78 17.12
C ARG A 185 -10.98 18.59 16.85
N ASP A 186 -11.43 17.35 16.95
CA ASP A 186 -12.80 16.96 16.65
C ASP A 186 -13.35 15.96 17.69
N ALA A 187 -14.65 15.71 17.61
CA ALA A 187 -15.35 14.78 18.49
C ALA A 187 -14.84 13.33 18.36
N LYS A 188 -14.32 12.95 17.19
CA LYS A 188 -13.75 11.61 16.96
C LYS A 188 -12.50 11.42 17.82
N LEU A 189 -11.60 12.41 17.84
CA LEU A 189 -10.42 12.38 18.69
C LEU A 189 -10.81 12.31 20.17
N ILE A 190 -11.79 13.11 20.62
CA ILE A 190 -12.27 13.08 22.00
C ILE A 190 -12.80 11.69 22.39
N ALA A 191 -13.59 11.06 21.53
CA ALA A 191 -14.11 9.71 21.78
C ALA A 191 -12.99 8.68 21.91
N MET A 192 -11.97 8.75 21.05
CA MET A 192 -10.80 7.85 21.15
C MET A 192 -10.01 8.10 22.43
N LEU A 193 -9.81 9.36 22.84
CA LEU A 193 -9.11 9.69 24.08
C LEU A 193 -9.87 9.21 25.33
N GLU A 194 -11.20 9.26 25.31
CA GLU A 194 -12.01 8.65 26.36
C GLU A 194 -11.82 7.13 26.41
N GLU A 195 -11.88 6.48 25.25
CA GLU A 195 -11.66 5.04 25.18
C GLU A 195 -10.29 4.62 25.74
N ILE A 196 -9.23 5.34 25.38
CA ILE A 196 -7.87 5.11 25.89
C ILE A 196 -7.82 5.30 27.40
N THR A 197 -8.47 6.35 27.94
CA THR A 197 -8.53 6.60 29.38
C THR A 197 -9.15 5.43 30.13
N LEU A 198 -10.22 4.84 29.59
CA LEU A 198 -10.99 3.78 30.24
C LEU A 198 -10.40 2.38 30.05
N LYS A 199 -9.83 2.08 28.87
CA LYS A 199 -9.48 0.71 28.47
C LYS A 199 -7.98 0.42 28.40
N ASP A 200 -7.12 1.43 28.24
CA ASP A 200 -5.68 1.20 28.06
C ASP A 200 -5.02 0.85 29.40
N ALA A 201 -4.33 -0.29 29.47
CA ALA A 201 -3.65 -0.72 30.69
C ALA A 201 -2.33 0.03 30.96
N ARG A 202 -1.85 0.87 30.03
CA ARG A 202 -0.60 1.62 30.16
C ARG A 202 -0.85 2.96 30.87
N PRO A 203 -0.34 3.18 32.09
CA PRO A 203 -0.66 4.39 32.87
C PRO A 203 -0.31 5.70 32.16
N ASP A 204 0.83 5.74 31.46
CA ASP A 204 1.27 6.91 30.72
C ASP A 204 0.27 7.30 29.62
N TRP A 205 -0.35 6.31 28.96
CA TRP A 205 -1.34 6.53 27.92
C TRP A 205 -2.68 6.99 28.47
N GLN A 206 -3.12 6.43 29.61
CA GLN A 206 -4.32 6.91 30.29
C GLN A 206 -4.16 8.37 30.74
N HIS A 207 -3.00 8.69 31.33
CA HIS A 207 -2.71 10.05 31.80
C HIS A 207 -2.61 11.04 30.63
N TRP A 208 -1.89 10.68 29.57
CA TRP A 208 -1.81 11.50 28.37
C TRP A 208 -3.20 11.73 27.76
N ALA A 209 -3.99 10.67 27.59
CA ALA A 209 -5.29 10.75 26.94
C ALA A 209 -6.30 11.60 27.73
N SER A 210 -6.38 11.40 29.04
CA SER A 210 -7.22 12.21 29.93
C SER A 210 -6.83 13.68 29.92
N THR A 211 -5.53 13.98 29.89
CA THR A 211 -5.02 15.35 29.78
C THR A 211 -5.43 16.00 28.46
N GLN A 212 -5.19 15.34 27.32
CA GLN A 212 -5.55 15.88 26.01
C GLN A 212 -7.05 16.06 25.86
N LYS A 213 -7.85 15.11 26.36
CA LYS A 213 -9.31 15.21 26.35
C LYS A 213 -9.77 16.44 27.14
N ALA A 214 -9.24 16.66 28.35
CA ALA A 214 -9.59 17.81 29.18
C ALA A 214 -9.26 19.14 28.49
N MET A 215 -8.12 19.22 27.80
CA MET A 215 -7.73 20.42 27.03
C MET A 215 -8.70 20.69 25.86
N LEU A 216 -9.07 19.65 25.10
CA LEU A 216 -10.01 19.80 23.99
C LEU A 216 -11.39 20.28 24.46
N LEU A 217 -11.89 19.73 25.56
CA LEU A 217 -13.17 20.13 26.16
C LEU A 217 -13.11 21.56 26.71
N ALA A 218 -12.01 21.95 27.36
CA ALA A 218 -11.83 23.32 27.86
C ALA A 218 -11.82 24.37 26.74
N ASP A 219 -11.39 23.98 25.54
CA ASP A 219 -11.41 24.80 24.34
C ASP A 219 -12.77 24.75 23.60
N GLY A 220 -13.80 24.13 24.19
CA GLY A 220 -15.15 24.05 23.65
C GLY A 220 -15.35 23.03 22.52
N ILE A 221 -14.42 22.10 22.32
CA ILE A 221 -14.57 21.04 21.32
C ILE A 221 -15.42 19.91 21.91
N GLY A 222 -16.49 19.53 21.22
CA GLY A 222 -17.31 18.35 21.58
C GLY A 222 -18.57 18.64 22.41
N GLU A 223 -18.89 19.92 22.66
CA GLU A 223 -20.23 20.40 23.05
C GLU A 223 -21.16 20.53 21.83
#